data_AF-A0A920F2X7-F1
#
_entry.id   AF-A0A920F2X7-F1
#
_cell.length_a   1.000
_cell.length_b   1.000
_cell.length_c   1.000
_cell.angle_alpha   90.00
_cell.angle_beta   90.00
_cell.angle_gamma   90.00
#
_symmetry.space_group_name_H-M   'P 1'
#
loop_
_entity.id
_entity.type
_entity.pdbx_description
1 polymer ?
#
loop_
_entity_poly.entity_id
_entity_poly.type
_entity_poly.pdbx_seq_one_letter_code
_entity_poly.pdbx_strand_id
1 'polypeptide(L)'
;MLKTKIILGYLGFIPFAAFTILPWILGENWLRPSLISLVIYGAIILSFLAGIIWQSSKKQSDLIIAIVFSLLGFAAVFLFTVNIMIPLVVLTICFPLCYLQEKRTSESFTDEDYASLRLNLTTGVTACFVLSIFSAIGLFTQ
;
A
#
# COMPACT_ATOMS: atom_id res chain seq x y z
N MET A 1 -6.96 -12.23 -20.52
CA MET A 1 -6.95 -11.02 -19.66
C MET A 1 -6.26 -11.24 -18.32
N LEU A 2 -6.42 -12.40 -17.66
CA LEU A 2 -5.78 -12.71 -16.36
C LEU A 2 -4.26 -12.53 -16.37
N LYS A 3 -3.56 -13.07 -17.38
CA LYS A 3 -2.11 -12.88 -17.57
C LYS A 3 -1.70 -11.39 -17.58
N THR A 4 -2.46 -10.55 -18.26
CA THR A 4 -2.22 -9.09 -18.29
C THR A 4 -2.40 -8.47 -16.90
N LYS A 5 -3.44 -8.85 -16.15
CA LYS A 5 -3.65 -8.38 -14.77
C LYS A 5 -2.49 -8.76 -13.86
N ILE A 6 -1.98 -9.99 -13.98
CA ILE A 6 -0.82 -10.47 -13.20
C ILE A 6 0.42 -9.65 -13.52
N ILE A 7 0.75 -9.47 -14.80
CA ILE A 7 1.92 -8.68 -15.22
C ILE A 7 1.79 -7.24 -14.71
N LEU A 8 0.66 -6.58 -14.95
CA LEU A 8 0.45 -5.21 -14.52
C LEU A 8 0.44 -5.07 -12.99
N GLY A 9 -0.06 -6.07 -12.26
CA GLY A 9 -0.02 -6.10 -10.80
C GLY A 9 1.42 -6.10 -10.25
N TYR A 10 2.30 -6.94 -10.81
CA TYR A 10 3.71 -6.95 -10.43
C TYR A 10 4.48 -5.73 -10.94
N LEU A 11 4.17 -5.18 -12.11
CA LEU A 11 4.73 -3.90 -12.55
C LEU A 11 4.33 -2.77 -11.59
N GLY A 12 3.10 -2.78 -11.09
CA GLY A 12 2.63 -1.85 -10.07
C GLY A 12 3.34 -2.00 -8.72
N PHE A 13 3.99 -3.13 -8.44
CA PHE A 13 4.80 -3.32 -7.24
C PHE A 13 6.19 -2.67 -7.33
N ILE A 14 6.72 -2.46 -8.55
CA ILE A 14 8.09 -1.95 -8.76
C ILE A 14 8.37 -0.66 -7.97
N PRO A 15 7.50 0.36 -7.95
CA PRO A 15 7.81 1.59 -7.21
C PRO A 15 7.89 1.38 -5.69
N PHE A 16 7.15 0.44 -5.11
CA PHE A 16 7.28 0.10 -3.69
C PHE A 16 8.69 -0.43 -3.40
N ALA A 17 9.11 -1.45 -4.14
CA ALA A 17 10.44 -2.05 -3.97
C ALA A 17 11.55 -1.03 -4.24
N ALA A 18 11.41 -0.22 -5.29
CA ALA A 18 12.39 0.80 -5.65
C ALA A 18 12.58 1.81 -4.52
N PHE A 19 11.51 2.44 -4.02
CA PHE A 19 11.64 3.46 -2.97
C PHE A 19 12.03 2.89 -1.60
N THR A 20 11.80 1.60 -1.34
CA THR A 20 12.33 0.95 -0.13
C THR A 20 13.84 0.74 -0.20
N ILE A 21 14.39 0.35 -1.35
CA ILE A 21 15.81 -0.04 -1.49
C ILE A 21 16.72 1.15 -1.86
N LEU A 22 16.21 2.14 -2.57
CA LEU A 22 16.99 3.27 -3.13
C LEU A 22 17.85 4.02 -2.09
N PRO A 23 17.39 4.27 -0.85
CA PRO A 23 18.24 4.88 0.19
C PRO A 23 19.50 4.09 0.51
N TRP A 24 19.44 2.76 0.44
CA TRP A 24 20.58 1.90 0.76
C TRP A 24 21.64 1.91 -0.35
N ILE A 25 21.22 2.21 -1.59
CA ILE A 25 22.11 2.29 -2.74
C ILE A 25 22.71 3.70 -2.88
N LEU A 26 21.89 4.73 -2.72
CA LEU A 26 22.27 6.12 -3.00
C LEU A 26 22.70 6.90 -1.74
N GLY A 27 22.55 6.32 -0.55
CA GLY A 27 22.94 6.92 0.72
C GLY A 27 21.83 7.70 1.43
N GLU A 28 22.13 8.16 2.65
CA GLU A 28 21.16 8.72 3.61
C GLU A 28 20.40 9.95 3.10
N ASN A 29 21.01 10.77 2.26
CA ASN A 29 20.34 11.94 1.65
C ASN A 29 19.08 11.56 0.84
N TRP A 30 19.01 10.31 0.37
CA TRP A 30 17.87 9.79 -0.38
C TRP A 30 16.83 9.10 0.50
N LEU A 31 17.08 8.92 1.80
CA LEU A 31 16.13 8.26 2.70
C LEU A 31 14.81 8.99 2.79
N ARG A 32 14.82 10.27 3.19
CA ARG A 32 13.58 11.05 3.36
C ARG A 32 12.80 11.22 2.03
N PRO A 33 13.41 11.59 0.89
CA PRO A 33 12.70 11.62 -0.39
C PRO A 33 12.07 10.28 -0.79
N SER A 34 12.76 9.17 -0.52
CA SER A 34 12.25 7.84 -0.86
C SER A 34 11.06 7.44 0.04
N LEU A 35 11.13 7.72 1.34
CA LEU A 35 10.01 7.48 2.26
C LEU A 35 8.77 8.30 1.88
N ILE A 36 8.93 9.57 1.52
CA ILE A 36 7.82 10.42 1.05
C ILE A 36 7.23 9.84 -0.24
N SER A 37 8.08 9.45 -1.19
CA SER A 37 7.65 8.87 -2.47
C SER A 37 6.91 7.55 -2.27
N LEU A 38 7.39 6.70 -1.35
CA LEU A 38 6.74 5.45 -0.96
C LEU A 38 5.35 5.69 -0.35
N VAL A 39 5.22 6.68 0.54
CA VAL A 39 3.93 7.07 1.15
C VAL A 39 2.97 7.59 0.11
N ILE A 40 3.40 8.49 -0.79
CA ILE A 40 2.54 9.04 -1.85
C ILE A 40 2.06 7.92 -2.77
N TYR A 41 2.96 7.06 -3.22
CA TYR A 41 2.58 5.94 -4.09
C TYR A 41 1.66 4.95 -3.36
N GLY A 42 1.96 4.62 -2.11
CA GLY A 42 1.10 3.79 -1.26
C GLY A 42 -0.30 4.35 -1.07
N ALA A 43 -0.42 5.65 -0.85
CA ALA A 43 -1.69 6.36 -0.76
C ALA A 43 -2.51 6.22 -2.05
N ILE A 44 -1.90 6.45 -3.22
CA ILE A 44 -2.54 6.30 -4.53
C ILE A 44 -3.07 4.88 -4.72
N ILE A 45 -2.23 3.87 -4.42
CA ILE A 45 -2.62 2.46 -4.59
C ILE A 45 -3.70 2.06 -3.59
N LEU A 46 -3.65 2.53 -2.34
CA LEU A 46 -4.70 2.25 -1.35
C LEU A 46 -6.05 2.84 -1.80
N SER A 47 -6.06 4.08 -2.29
CA SER A 47 -7.28 4.71 -2.83
C SER A 47 -7.79 4.00 -4.10
N PHE A 48 -6.90 3.52 -4.96
CA PHE A 48 -7.28 2.69 -6.11
C PHE A 48 -7.94 1.38 -5.69
N LEU A 49 -7.35 0.65 -4.73
CA LEU A 49 -7.90 -0.60 -4.20
C LEU A 49 -9.25 -0.38 -3.48
N ALA A 50 -9.40 0.73 -2.77
CA ALA A 50 -10.67 1.15 -2.21
C ALA A 50 -11.76 1.27 -3.27
N GLY A 51 -11.44 1.79 -4.46
CA GLY A 51 -12.36 1.83 -5.61
C GLY A 51 -12.83 0.44 -6.06
N ILE A 52 -11.97 -0.59 -5.97
CA ILE A 52 -12.33 -1.98 -6.27
C ILE A 52 -13.32 -2.53 -5.23
N ILE A 53 -13.07 -2.24 -3.94
CA ILE A 53 -14.00 -2.61 -2.86
C ILE A 53 -15.34 -1.91 -3.07
N TRP A 54 -15.35 -0.60 -3.37
CA TRP A 54 -16.56 0.17 -3.67
C TRP A 54 -17.37 -0.49 -4.79
N GLN A 55 -16.71 -0.84 -5.91
CA GLN A 55 -17.38 -1.46 -7.05
C GLN A 55 -17.96 -2.85 -6.74
N SER A 56 -17.33 -3.60 -5.85
CA SER A 56 -17.76 -4.95 -5.44
C SER A 56 -18.71 -4.96 -4.23
N SER A 57 -19.00 -3.80 -3.65
CA SER A 57 -19.77 -3.69 -2.42
C SER A 57 -21.23 -4.06 -2.62
N LYS A 58 -21.74 -4.98 -1.79
CA LYS A 58 -23.16 -5.37 -1.77
C LYS A 58 -23.92 -4.80 -0.57
N LYS A 59 -23.20 -4.27 0.42
CA LYS A 59 -23.75 -3.70 1.67
C LYS A 59 -23.29 -2.26 1.83
N GLN A 60 -24.13 -1.43 2.47
CA GLN A 60 -23.78 -0.05 2.82
C GLN A 60 -22.49 0.04 3.65
N SER A 61 -22.27 -0.91 4.56
CA SER A 61 -21.04 -0.97 5.37
C SER A 61 -19.78 -1.11 4.51
N ASP A 62 -19.84 -1.86 3.41
CA ASP A 62 -18.69 -2.09 2.53
C ASP A 62 -18.33 -0.80 1.76
N LEU A 63 -19.34 -0.03 1.35
CA LEU A 63 -19.16 1.29 0.72
C LEU A 63 -18.49 2.28 1.68
N ILE A 64 -18.94 2.32 2.94
CA ILE A 64 -18.33 3.18 3.97
C ILE A 64 -16.86 2.78 4.17
N ILE A 65 -16.57 1.48 4.31
CA ILE A 65 -15.21 0.98 4.50
C ILE A 65 -14.32 1.35 3.30
N ALA A 66 -14.83 1.22 2.07
CA ALA A 66 -14.10 1.65 0.87
C ALA A 66 -13.74 3.14 0.93
N ILE A 67 -14.70 4.01 1.24
CA ILE A 67 -14.42 5.45 1.37
C ILE A 67 -13.43 5.75 2.48
N VAL A 68 -13.53 5.05 3.63
CA VAL A 68 -12.57 5.18 4.72
C VAL A 68 -11.15 4.84 4.26
N PHE A 69 -10.94 3.73 3.54
CA PHE A 69 -9.61 3.42 2.98
C PHE A 69 -9.11 4.48 2.00
N SER A 70 -9.98 4.98 1.13
CA SER A 70 -9.61 6.04 0.18
C SER A 70 -9.20 7.33 0.89
N LEU A 71 -9.94 7.73 1.94
CA LEU A 71 -9.64 8.91 2.74
C LEU A 71 -8.40 8.72 3.64
N LEU A 72 -8.15 7.51 4.13
CA LEU A 72 -6.91 7.18 4.84
C LEU A 72 -5.69 7.29 3.92
N GLY A 73 -5.79 6.84 2.66
CA GLY A 73 -4.76 7.07 1.64
C GLY A 73 -4.52 8.56 1.44
N PHE A 74 -5.57 9.33 1.18
CA PHE A 74 -5.46 10.78 1.03
C PHE A 74 -4.85 11.46 2.27
N ALA A 75 -5.31 11.13 3.47
CA ALA A 75 -4.79 11.69 4.70
C ALA A 75 -3.30 11.35 4.92
N ALA A 76 -2.87 10.13 4.58
CA ALA A 76 -1.47 9.70 4.72
C ALA A 76 -0.49 10.61 3.97
N VAL A 77 -0.91 11.20 2.85
CA VAL A 77 -0.09 12.19 2.11
C VAL A 77 0.17 13.44 2.93
N PHE A 78 -0.71 13.86 3.83
CA PHE A 78 -0.45 15.04 4.66
C PHE A 78 0.26 14.70 5.97
N LEU A 79 0.10 13.47 6.47
CA LEU A 79 0.66 13.05 7.75
C LEU A 79 2.20 13.07 7.79
N PHE A 80 2.89 12.96 6.65
CA PHE A 80 4.34 13.09 6.63
C PHE A 80 4.85 14.48 7.07
N THR A 81 4.02 15.53 6.93
CA THR A 81 4.38 16.89 7.36
C THR A 81 4.44 17.01 8.88
N VAL A 82 3.71 16.14 9.59
CA VAL A 82 3.73 16.06 11.06
C VAL A 82 4.85 15.12 11.51
N ASN A 83 4.83 13.87 11.02
CA ASN A 83 5.85 12.87 11.32
C ASN A 83 5.78 11.74 10.29
N ILE A 84 6.90 11.43 9.62
CA ILE A 84 6.99 10.39 8.59
C ILE A 84 6.62 8.98 9.09
N MET A 85 6.76 8.70 10.38
CA MET A 85 6.41 7.39 10.97
C MET A 85 4.90 7.13 10.95
N ILE A 86 4.08 8.17 11.11
CA ILE A 86 2.63 8.05 11.18
C ILE A 86 2.05 7.43 9.89
N PRO A 87 2.26 8.00 8.69
CA PRO A 87 1.74 7.41 7.47
C PRO A 87 2.34 6.04 7.16
N LEU A 88 3.61 5.77 7.53
CA LEU A 88 4.20 4.45 7.36
C LEU A 88 3.46 3.37 8.17
N VAL A 89 3.19 3.64 9.45
CA VAL A 89 2.43 2.72 10.32
C VAL A 89 0.99 2.57 9.84
N VAL A 90 0.32 3.68 9.52
CA VAL A 90 -1.06 3.67 9.02
C VAL A 90 -1.17 2.82 7.75
N LEU A 91 -0.29 3.04 6.77
CA LEU A 91 -0.31 2.29 5.51
C LEU A 91 0.06 0.81 5.71
N THR A 92 1.01 0.50 6.60
CA THR A 92 1.35 -0.88 6.99
C THR A 92 0.12 -1.66 7.46
N ILE A 93 -0.77 -1.02 8.22
CA ILE A 93 -2.00 -1.62 8.74
C ILE A 93 -3.09 -1.64 7.66
N CYS A 94 -3.22 -0.57 6.88
CA CYS A 94 -4.29 -0.44 5.89
C CYS A 94 -4.21 -1.47 4.77
N PHE A 95 -3.02 -1.81 4.26
CA PHE A 95 -2.90 -2.75 3.14
C PHE A 95 -3.43 -4.17 3.47
N PRO A 96 -3.04 -4.81 4.60
CA PRO A 96 -3.63 -6.06 5.04
C PRO A 96 -5.14 -5.97 5.28
N LEU A 97 -5.64 -4.90 5.92
CA LEU A 97 -7.07 -4.74 6.17
C LEU A 97 -7.86 -4.56 4.86
N CYS A 98 -7.31 -3.81 3.90
CA CYS A 98 -7.88 -3.63 2.57
C CYS A 98 -7.94 -4.97 1.83
N TYR A 99 -6.91 -5.79 1.91
CA TYR A 99 -6.91 -7.15 1.35
C TYR A 99 -8.01 -8.03 1.97
N LEU A 100 -8.14 -8.04 3.30
CA LEU A 100 -9.18 -8.82 3.98
C LEU A 100 -10.59 -8.36 3.59
N GLN A 101 -10.78 -7.04 3.46
CA GLN A 101 -12.04 -6.46 3.00
C GLN A 101 -12.35 -6.86 1.56
N GLU A 102 -11.39 -6.70 0.65
CA GLU A 102 -11.54 -7.06 -0.77
C GLU A 102 -11.82 -8.56 -0.94
N LYS A 103 -11.12 -9.42 -0.18
CA LYS A 103 -11.34 -10.87 -0.17
C LYS A 103 -12.75 -11.26 0.25
N ARG A 104 -13.38 -10.46 1.13
CA ARG A 104 -14.77 -10.69 1.57
C ARG A 104 -15.78 -10.26 0.51
N THR A 105 -15.52 -9.17 -0.20
CA THR A 105 -16.52 -8.53 -1.08
C THR A 105 -16.41 -8.95 -2.54
N SER A 106 -15.22 -9.25 -3.03
CA SER A 106 -14.96 -9.44 -4.45
C SER A 106 -15.04 -10.91 -4.87
N GLU A 107 -15.90 -11.19 -5.85
CA GLU A 107 -16.00 -12.50 -6.50
C GLU A 107 -14.72 -12.90 -7.25
N SER A 108 -13.82 -11.94 -7.54
CA SER A 108 -12.54 -12.23 -8.18
C SER A 108 -11.63 -13.12 -7.33
N PHE A 109 -11.86 -13.20 -6.02
CA PHE A 109 -11.11 -14.10 -5.13
C PHE A 109 -11.50 -15.59 -5.26
N THR A 110 -12.50 -15.92 -6.08
CA THR A 110 -12.78 -17.31 -6.47
C THR A 110 -11.75 -17.87 -7.45
N ASP A 111 -11.01 -17.00 -8.15
CA ASP A 111 -9.91 -17.35 -9.02
C ASP A 111 -8.61 -17.45 -8.18
N GLU A 112 -7.99 -18.63 -8.17
CA GLU A 112 -6.81 -18.93 -7.35
C GLU A 112 -5.58 -18.10 -7.76
N ASP A 113 -5.42 -17.80 -9.05
CA ASP A 113 -4.30 -16.99 -9.54
C ASP A 113 -4.46 -15.54 -9.09
N TYR A 114 -5.70 -15.01 -9.13
CA TYR A 114 -5.99 -13.67 -8.60
C TYR A 114 -5.77 -13.60 -7.10
N ALA A 115 -6.26 -14.58 -6.35
CA ALA A 115 -6.09 -14.64 -4.89
C ALA A 115 -4.60 -14.70 -4.50
N SER A 116 -3.82 -15.54 -5.19
CA SER A 116 -2.38 -15.67 -4.99
C SER A 116 -1.63 -14.38 -5.33
N LEU A 117 -1.98 -13.74 -6.45
CA LEU A 117 -1.44 -12.43 -6.83
C LEU A 117 -1.69 -11.39 -5.73
N ARG A 118 -2.94 -11.24 -5.26
CA ARG A 118 -3.29 -10.23 -4.26
C ARG A 118 -2.59 -10.49 -2.92
N LEU A 119 -2.44 -11.75 -2.51
CA LEU A 119 -1.70 -12.11 -1.31
C LEU A 119 -0.20 -11.75 -1.41
N ASN A 120 0.44 -12.10 -2.55
CA ASN A 120 1.85 -11.80 -2.78
C ASN A 120 2.11 -10.29 -2.79
N LEU A 121 1.27 -9.54 -3.52
CA LEU A 121 1.39 -8.08 -3.60
C LEU A 121 1.17 -7.42 -2.23
N THR A 122 0.15 -7.85 -1.48
CA THR A 122 -0.13 -7.28 -0.15
C THR A 122 1.01 -7.56 0.82
N THR A 123 1.55 -8.78 0.82
CA THR A 123 2.70 -9.16 1.64
C THR A 123 3.94 -8.34 1.27
N GLY A 124 4.25 -8.23 -0.03
CA GLY A 124 5.38 -7.46 -0.53
C GLY A 124 5.29 -5.98 -0.16
N VAL A 125 4.13 -5.35 -0.36
CA VAL A 125 3.89 -3.94 -0.01
C VAL A 125 4.00 -3.74 1.50
N THR A 126 3.40 -4.62 2.30
CA THR A 126 3.49 -4.54 3.77
C THR A 126 4.94 -4.66 4.24
N ALA A 127 5.71 -5.58 3.67
CA ALA A 127 7.14 -5.73 3.96
C ALA A 127 7.93 -4.46 3.60
N CYS A 128 7.63 -3.82 2.45
CA CYS A 128 8.24 -2.55 2.05
C CYS A 128 8.02 -1.46 3.11
N PHE A 129 6.79 -1.31 3.63
CA PHE A 129 6.51 -0.35 4.69
C PHE A 129 7.19 -0.70 6.01
N VAL A 130 7.20 -1.98 6.42
CA VAL A 130 7.89 -2.43 7.64
C VAL A 130 9.40 -2.15 7.57
N LEU A 131 10.06 -2.49 6.46
CA LEU A 131 11.49 -2.17 6.26
C LEU A 131 11.75 -0.66 6.27
N SER A 132 10.82 0.11 5.73
CA SER A 132 10.90 1.57 5.70
C SER A 132 10.70 2.19 7.10
N ILE A 133 9.87 1.57 7.97
CA ILE A 133 9.76 1.94 9.39
C ILE A 133 11.10 1.73 10.09
N PHE A 134 11.75 0.58 9.91
CA PHE A 134 13.08 0.34 10.48
C PHE A 134 14.12 1.33 9.98
N SER A 135 14.12 1.64 8.68
CA SER A 135 15.01 2.64 8.11
C SER A 135 14.72 4.05 8.65
N ALA A 136 13.45 4.38 8.87
CA ALA A 136 13.04 5.67 9.43
C ALA A 136 13.41 5.83 10.91
N ILE A 137 13.44 4.76 11.71
CA ILE A 137 13.94 4.82 13.10
C ILE A 137 15.39 5.32 13.12
N GLY A 138 16.20 4.91 12.14
CA GLY A 138 17.58 5.37 11.98
C GLY A 138 17.73 6.90 11.85
N LEU A 139 16.73 7.59 11.28
CA LEU A 139 16.70 9.06 11.20
C LEU A 139 16.56 9.74 12.56
N PHE A 140 15.96 9.08 13.55
CA PHE A 140 15.70 9.67 14.88
C PHE A 140 16.79 9.34 15.91
N THR A 141 17.74 8.47 15.55
CA THR A 141 18.83 8.03 16.43
C THR A 141 20.20 8.63 16.09
N GLN A 142 20.27 9.46 15.05
CA GLN A 142 21.45 10.27 14.68
C GLN A 142 21.24 11.72 15.08
#